data_AF-A0A529ZTR7-F1
#
_entry.id   AF-A0A529ZTR7-F1
#
_cell.length_a   1.000
_cell.length_b   1.000
_cell.length_c   1.000
_cell.angle_alpha   90.00
_cell.angle_beta   90.00
_cell.angle_gamma   90.00
#
_symmetry.space_group_name_H-M   'P 1'
#
loop_
_entity.id
_entity.type
_entity.pdbx_description
1 polymer ?
#
loop_
_entity_poly.entity_id
_entity_poly.type
_entity_poly.pdbx_seq_one_letter_code
_entity_poly.pdbx_strand_id
1 'polypeptide(L)' 'MATIVYAMLTSLDGYIAGPSGDIDLPVPEEELHQHFNDEMRRTSIALCGRRMYET' A
#
# COMPACT_ATOMS: atom_id res chain seq x y z
N MET A 1 10.12 6.76 20.07
CA MET A 1 11.03 6.31 18.98
C MET A 1 10.21 6.25 17.70
N ALA A 2 10.79 6.61 16.56
CA ALA A 2 10.11 6.46 15.28
C ALA A 2 10.10 4.97 14.88
N THR A 3 9.00 4.50 14.31
CA THR A 3 8.84 3.13 13.78
C THR A 3 8.79 3.20 12.27
N ILE A 4 9.54 2.33 11.60
CA ILE A 4 9.42 2.13 10.15
C ILE A 4 8.45 0.98 9.94
N VAL A 5 7.37 1.24 9.22
CA VAL A 5 6.34 0.26 8.88
C VAL A 5 6.39 0.03 7.38
N TYR A 6 6.44 -1.23 6.96
CA TYR A 6 6.26 -1.64 5.57
C TYR A 6 4.87 -2.27 5.43
N ALA A 7 4.01 -1.65 4.62
CA ALA A 7 2.64 -2.09 4.41
C ALA A 7 2.23 -1.86 2.95
N MET A 8 1.63 -2.87 2.34
CA MET A 8 1.05 -2.84 0.99
C MET A 8 -0.10 -3.86 0.92
N LEU A 9 -1.10 -3.59 0.08
CA LEU A 9 -2.01 -4.65 -0.37
C LEU A 9 -1.22 -5.65 -1.22
N THR A 10 -1.54 -6.93 -1.09
CA THR A 10 -0.87 -8.01 -1.83
C THR A 10 -1.88 -9.10 -2.16
N SER A 11 -1.67 -9.78 -3.28
CA SER A 11 -2.43 -10.97 -3.65
C SER A 11 -2.10 -12.14 -2.72
N LEU A 12 -2.95 -13.17 -2.74
CA LEU A 12 -2.74 -14.38 -1.92
C LEU A 12 -1.41 -15.08 -2.25
N ASP A 13 -0.98 -15.03 -3.51
CA ASP A 13 0.28 -15.58 -4.02
C ASP A 13 1.47 -14.61 -3.92
N GLY A 14 1.29 -13.44 -3.28
CA GLY A 14 2.38 -12.56 -2.84
C GLY A 14 2.81 -11.48 -3.84
N TYR A 15 1.96 -11.14 -4.81
CA TYR A 15 2.24 -10.10 -5.81
C TYR A 15 1.45 -8.82 -5.54
N ILE A 16 2.07 -7.67 -5.82
CA ILE A 16 1.46 -6.34 -5.66
C ILE A 16 1.02 -5.71 -6.99
N ALA A 17 1.39 -6.32 -8.11
CA ALA A 17 1.09 -5.84 -9.46
C ALA A 17 1.01 -7.02 -10.42
N GLY A 18 0.22 -6.86 -11.48
CA GLY A 18 0.12 -7.85 -12.56
C GLY A 18 1.37 -7.89 -13.46
N PRO A 19 1.44 -8.82 -14.42
CA PRO A 19 2.60 -8.97 -15.32
C PRO A 19 2.91 -7.73 -16.18
N SER A 20 1.90 -6.90 -16.45
CA SER A 20 2.01 -5.61 -17.15
C SER A 20 2.47 -4.45 -16.26
N GLY A 21 2.56 -4.65 -14.94
CA GLY A 21 2.89 -3.63 -13.96
C GLY A 21 1.68 -2.87 -13.39
N ASP A 22 0.46 -3.21 -13.82
CA ASP A 22 -0.77 -2.59 -13.33
C ASP A 22 -1.04 -3.01 -11.88
N ILE A 23 -1.38 -2.04 -11.04
CA ILE A 23 -1.75 -2.23 -9.63
C ILE A 23 -3.28 -2.45 -9.55
N ASP A 24 -3.76 -3.53 -10.16
CA ASP A 24 -5.18 -3.92 -10.16
C ASP A 24 -5.54 -4.74 -8.91
N LEU A 25 -5.06 -4.30 -7.75
CA LEU A 25 -5.48 -4.91 -6.49
C LEU A 25 -6.93 -4.49 -6.18
N PRO A 26 -7.78 -5.40 -5.67
CA PRO A 26 -9.17 -5.07 -5.35
C PRO A 26 -9.25 -3.88 -4.40
N VAL A 27 -10.20 -2.98 -4.66
CA VAL A 27 -10.53 -1.91 -3.72
C VAL A 27 -10.97 -2.55 -2.40
N PRO A 28 -10.36 -2.20 -1.25
CA PRO A 28 -10.73 -2.76 0.04
C PRO A 28 -12.20 -2.48 0.39
N GLU A 29 -12.81 -3.40 1.13
CA GLU A 29 -14.08 -3.13 1.81
C GLU A 29 -13.92 -2.01 2.84
N GLU A 30 -15.02 -1.39 3.24
CA GLU A 30 -15.04 -0.15 4.03
C GLU A 30 -14.18 -0.21 5.30
N GLU A 31 -14.29 -1.29 6.08
CA GLU A 31 -13.52 -1.46 7.33
C GLU A 31 -12.01 -1.50 7.07
N LEU A 32 -11.58 -2.25 6.06
CA LEU A 32 -10.18 -2.37 5.69
C LEU A 32 -9.65 -1.05 5.10
N HIS A 33 -10.48 -0.35 4.33
CA HIS A 33 -10.13 0.97 3.81
C HIS A 33 -9.94 2.00 4.94
N GLN A 34 -10.82 1.99 5.95
CA GLN A 34 -10.69 2.83 7.14
C GLN A 34 -9.39 2.54 7.91
N HIS A 35 -9.03 1.27 8.07
CA HIS A 35 -7.78 0.86 8.70
C HIS A 35 -6.54 1.50 8.03
N PHE A 36 -6.43 1.41 6.70
CA PHE A 36 -5.30 2.03 5.97
C PHE A 36 -5.31 3.55 6.07
N ASN A 37 -6.49 4.19 6.07
CA ASN A 37 -6.60 5.63 6.25
C ASN A 37 -6.13 6.08 7.63
N ASP A 38 -6.44 5.33 8.69
CA ASP A 38 -5.98 5.62 10.04
C ASP A 38 -4.47 5.46 10.18
N GLU A 39 -3.89 4.43 9.57
CA GLU A 39 -2.43 4.26 9.53
C GLU A 39 -1.74 5.38 8.74
N MET A 40 -2.31 5.78 7.60
CA MET A 40 -1.78 6.91 6.83
C MET A 40 -1.88 8.24 7.58
N ARG A 41 -2.96 8.51 8.32
CA ARG A 41 -3.10 9.72 9.16
C ARG A 41 -2.00 9.83 10.22
N ARG A 42 -1.49 8.70 10.72
CA ARG A 42 -0.40 8.65 11.71
C ARG A 42 0.98 8.72 11.07
N THR A 43 1.08 8.48 9.76
CA THR A 43 2.34 8.43 9.03
C THR A 43 2.87 9.82 8.76
N SER A 44 4.05 10.13 9.27
CA SER A 44 4.68 11.45 9.05
C SER A 44 5.47 11.54 7.73
N ILE A 45 5.98 10.41 7.22
CA ILE A 45 6.80 10.34 6.01
C ILE A 45 6.49 9.03 5.28
N ALA A 46 6.27 9.09 3.96
CA ALA A 46 6.19 7.93 3.08
C ALA A 46 7.50 7.77 2.30
N LEU A 47 8.05 6.56 2.27
CA LEU A 47 9.23 6.22 1.48
C LEU A 47 8.80 5.38 0.27
N CYS A 48 8.94 5.94 -0.92
CA CYS A 48 8.51 5.32 -2.17
C CYS A 48 9.70 5.10 -3.10
N GLY A 49 9.79 3.92 -3.71
CA GLY A 49 10.70 3.71 -4.84
C GLY A 49 10.22 4.48 -6.08
N ARG A 50 11.14 4.86 -6.98
CA ARG A 50 10.83 5.68 -8.16
C ARG A 50 9.60 5.20 -8.95
N ARG A 51 9.56 3.91 -9.30
CA ARG A 51 8.43 3.35 -10.07
C ARG A 51 7.09 3.51 -9.35
N MET A 52 7.07 3.26 -8.04
CA MET A 52 5.85 3.40 -7.23
C MET A 52 5.40 4.85 -7.07
N TYR A 53 6.34 5.80 -7.10
CA TYR A 53 6.03 7.23 -7.05
C TYR A 53 5.55 7.79 -8.39
N GLU A 54 6.00 7.21 -9.50
CA GLU A 54 5.66 7.63 -10.87
C GLU A 54 4.42 6.91 -11.44
N THR A 55 3.93 5.85 -10.77
CA THR A 55 2.69 5.12 -11.12
C THR A 55 1.49 5.82 -10.50
#